data_AF-A0A610C4J0-F1
#
_entry.id   AF-A0A610C4J0-F1
#
_cell.length_a   1.000
_cell.length_b   1.000
_cell.length_c   1.000
_cell.angle_alpha   90.00
_cell.angle_beta   90.00
_cell.angle_gamma   90.00
#
_symmetry.space_group_name_H-M   'P 1'
#
loop_
_entity.id
_entity.type
_entity.pdbx_description
1 polymer ?
#
loop_
_entity_poly.entity_id
_entity_poly.type
_entity_poly.pdbx_seq_one_letter_code
_entity_poly.pdbx_strand_id
1 'polypeptide(L)' 'MATKQKYTNRAKATIWNKSMRMDTEDSIPGVATMLFEMINTTEGKEATLAQMQRHLDKCKEREAANADVQTLQKGD' A
#
# COMPACT_ATOMS: atom_id res chain seq x y z
N MET A 1 -26.22 18.00 -16.40
CA MET A 1 -25.96 17.90 -14.95
C MET A 1 -25.22 16.63 -14.50
N ALA A 2 -25.14 15.56 -15.31
CA ALA A 2 -24.48 14.29 -14.93
C ALA A 2 -22.94 14.36 -14.79
N THR A 3 -22.28 15.30 -15.48
CA THR A 3 -20.81 15.43 -15.47
C THR A 3 -20.28 15.96 -14.14
N LYS A 4 -20.86 17.05 -13.60
CA LYS A 4 -20.46 17.62 -12.30
C LYS A 4 -20.54 16.60 -11.17
N GLN A 5 -21.62 15.82 -11.10
CA GLN A 5 -21.81 14.80 -10.06
C GLN A 5 -20.75 13.69 -10.09
N LYS A 6 -20.33 13.28 -11.30
CA LYS A 6 -19.29 12.24 -11.48
C LYS A 6 -17.91 12.71 -10.99
N TYR A 7 -17.56 13.98 -11.24
CA TYR A 7 -16.32 14.57 -10.70
C TYR A 7 -16.35 14.72 -9.18
N THR A 8 -17.50 15.10 -8.60
CA THR A 8 -17.66 15.19 -7.14
C THR A 8 -17.53 13.82 -6.46
N ASN A 9 -18.09 12.77 -7.06
CA ASN A 9 -17.97 11.42 -6.52
C ASN A 9 -16.54 10.88 -6.61
N ARG A 10 -15.82 11.18 -7.71
CA ARG A 10 -14.41 10.81 -7.86
C ARG A 10 -13.53 11.50 -6.82
N ALA A 11 -13.73 12.81 -6.61
CA ALA A 11 -13.00 13.56 -5.58
C ALA A 11 -13.26 13.02 -4.17
N LYS A 12 -14.52 12.69 -3.84
CA LYS A 12 -14.88 12.06 -2.55
C LYS A 12 -14.21 10.70 -2.36
N ALA A 13 -14.19 9.87 -3.40
CA ALA A 13 -13.51 8.58 -3.35
C ALA A 13 -11.99 8.73 -3.15
N THR A 14 -11.37 9.72 -3.80
CA THR A 14 -9.93 10.01 -3.61
C THR A 14 -9.63 10.51 -2.19
N ILE A 15 -10.45 11.40 -1.63
CA ILE A 15 -10.29 11.89 -0.26
C ILE A 15 -10.47 10.75 0.73
N TRP A 16 -11.51 9.93 0.56
CA TRP A 16 -11.75 8.77 1.43
C TRP A 16 -10.61 7.75 1.39
N ASN A 17 -10.08 7.42 0.21
CA ASN A 17 -8.91 6.56 0.09
C ASN A 17 -7.67 7.16 0.76
N LYS A 18 -7.48 8.48 0.65
CA LYS A 18 -6.32 9.17 1.23
C LYS A 18 -6.41 9.21 2.77
N SER A 19 -7.58 9.48 3.32
CA SER A 19 -7.82 9.40 4.78
C SER A 19 -7.67 7.98 5.30
N MET A 20 -8.24 6.98 4.61
CA MET A 20 -8.07 5.57 4.98
C MET A 20 -6.60 5.19 5.01
N ARG A 21 -5.82 5.58 3.99
CA ARG A 21 -4.37 5.32 3.94
C ARG A 21 -3.61 5.96 5.11
N MET A 22 -3.89 7.22 5.47
CA MET A 22 -3.25 7.85 6.64
C MET A 22 -3.57 7.09 7.93
N ASP A 23 -4.83 6.74 8.16
CA ASP A 23 -5.23 5.99 9.37
C ASP A 23 -4.64 4.57 9.39
N THR A 24 -4.36 3.97 8.23
CA THR A 24 -3.69 2.66 8.16
C THR A 24 -2.16 2.74 8.21
N GLU A 25 -1.55 3.82 7.72
CA GLU A 25 -0.08 4.00 7.70
C GLU A 25 0.52 4.09 9.10
N ASP A 26 -0.18 4.66 10.08
CA ASP A 26 0.30 4.72 11.48
C ASP A 26 -0.16 3.52 12.33
N SER A 27 -1.28 2.87 11.99
CA SER A 27 -1.83 1.76 12.76
C SER A 27 -1.28 0.38 12.36
N ILE A 28 -0.94 0.18 11.08
CA ILE A 28 -0.39 -1.09 10.59
C ILE A 28 1.03 -1.38 11.13
N PRO A 29 1.97 -0.41 11.19
CA PRO A 29 3.31 -0.67 11.72
C PRO A 29 3.28 -1.12 13.18
N GLY A 30 2.46 -0.48 14.02
CA GLY A 30 2.34 -0.86 15.44
C GLY A 30 1.80 -2.28 15.63
N VAL A 31 0.78 -2.68 14.87
CA VAL A 31 0.24 -4.05 14.89
C VAL A 31 1.26 -5.06 14.36
N ALA A 32 2.02 -4.72 13.32
CA ALA A 32 3.05 -5.58 12.77
C ALA A 32 4.19 -5.83 13.77
N THR A 33 4.64 -4.79 14.50
CA THR A 33 5.63 -4.92 15.58
C THR A 33 5.13 -5.82 16.69
N MET A 34 3.91 -5.62 17.17
CA MET A 34 3.33 -6.45 18.23
C MET A 34 3.24 -7.93 17.82
N LEU A 35 2.78 -8.22 16.59
CA LEU A 35 2.70 -9.60 16.08
C LEU A 35 4.08 -10.23 15.89
N PHE A 36 5.08 -9.44 15.51
CA PHE A 36 6.46 -9.91 15.37
C PHE A 36 7.11 -10.23 16.73
N GLU A 37 6.81 -9.44 17.75
CA GLU A 37 7.29 -9.67 19.12
C GLU A 37 6.65 -10.90 19.76
N MET A 38 5.41 -11.24 19.40
CA MET A 38 4.72 -12.46 19.83
C MET A 38 5.34 -13.76 19.31
N ILE A 39 6.23 -13.69 18.30
CA ILE A 39 6.94 -14.87 17.82
C ILE A 39 8.03 -15.24 18.83
N ASN A 40 7.90 -16.40 19.45
CA ASN A 40 8.76 -16.81 20.57
C ASN A 40 10.09 -17.49 20.15
N THR A 41 10.31 -17.70 18.85
CA THR A 41 11.52 -18.35 18.32
C THR A 41 12.26 -17.44 17.35
N THR A 42 13.59 -17.54 17.36
CA THR A 42 14.45 -16.79 16.45
C THR A 42 14.20 -17.21 15.00
N GLU A 43 14.05 -18.50 14.74
CA GLU A 43 13.77 -19.04 13.41
C GLU A 43 12.43 -18.55 12.87
N GLY A 44 11.41 -18.42 13.74
CA GLY A 44 10.11 -17.89 13.37
C GLY A 44 10.17 -16.41 12.99
N LYS A 45 10.98 -15.62 13.71
CA LYS A 45 11.22 -14.20 13.39
C LYS A 45 11.95 -14.05 12.07
N GLU A 46 12.99 -14.84 11.84
CA GLU A 46 13.75 -14.83 10.57
C GLU A 46 12.88 -15.22 9.37
N ALA A 47 12.06 -16.27 9.51
CA ALA A 47 11.14 -16.69 8.45
C ALA A 47 10.11 -15.60 8.13
N THR A 48 9.60 -14.92 9.16
CA THR A 48 8.64 -13.83 9.01
C THR A 48 9.28 -12.62 8.32
N LEU A 49 10.50 -12.24 8.71
CA LEU A 49 11.26 -11.18 8.02
C LEU A 49 11.50 -11.51 6.55
N ALA A 50 11.90 -12.76 6.25
CA ALA A 50 12.12 -13.20 4.86
C ALA A 50 10.82 -13.19 4.02
N GLN A 51 9.65 -13.42 4.64
CA GLN A 51 8.37 -13.29 3.97
C GLN A 51 7.99 -11.82 3.73
N MET A 52 8.19 -10.95 4.72
CA MET A 52 7.94 -9.51 4.58
C MET A 52 8.81 -8.88 3.49
N GLN A 53 10.11 -9.23 3.45
CA GLN A 53 11.04 -8.74 2.43
C GLN A 53 10.60 -9.15 1.03
N ARG A 54 10.26 -10.43 0.82
CA ARG A 54 9.74 -10.92 -0.48
C ARG A 54 8.47 -10.20 -0.91
N HIS A 55 7.61 -9.82 0.03
CA HIS A 55 6.41 -9.06 -0.30
C HIS A 55 6.73 -7.63 -0.70
N LEU A 56 7.67 -6.97 0.01
CA LEU A 56 8.14 -5.63 -0.34
C LEU A 56 8.76 -5.59 -1.73
N ASP A 57 9.57 -6.57 -2.09
CA ASP A 57 10.19 -6.64 -3.41
C ASP A 57 9.13 -6.76 -4.52
N LYS A 58 8.11 -7.60 -4.32
CA LYS A 58 6.95 -7.68 -5.24
C LYS A 58 6.16 -6.37 -5.34
N CYS A 59 6.00 -5.65 -4.22
CA CYS A 59 5.36 -4.34 -4.23
C CYS A 59 6.17 -3.34 -5.07
N LYS A 60 7.50 -3.28 -4.89
CA LYS A 60 8.39 -2.42 -5.67
C LYS A 60 8.35 -2.75 -7.17
N GLU A 61 8.37 -4.03 -7.53
CA GLU A 61 8.24 -4.46 -8.93
C GLU A 61 6.92 -3.97 -9.55
N ARG A 62 5.80 -4.09 -8.81
CA ARG A 62 4.49 -3.60 -9.27
C ARG A 62 4.44 -2.08 -9.37
N GLU A 63 5.04 -1.37 -8.44
CA GLU A 63 5.10 0.09 -8.46
C GLU A 63 5.96 0.59 -9.62
N ALA A 64 7.11 -0.04 -9.88
CA ALA A 64 7.95 0.25 -11.04
C ALA A 64 7.20 0.01 -12.35
N ALA A 65 6.54 -1.15 -12.50
CA ALA A 65 5.73 -1.44 -13.68
C ALA A 65 4.57 -0.45 -13.88
N ASN A 66 3.95 0.03 -12.79
CA ASN A 66 2.87 1.02 -12.86
C ASN A 66 3.39 2.43 -13.18
N ALA A 67 4.59 2.78 -12.71
CA ALA A 67 5.26 4.02 -13.09
C ALA A 67 5.59 4.04 -14.58
N ASP A 68 6.08 2.93 -15.13
CA ASP A 68 6.36 2.78 -16.57
C ASP A 68 5.09 2.87 -17.44
N VAL A 69 3.96 2.34 -16.95
CA VAL A 69 2.67 2.50 -17.66
C VAL A 69 2.18 3.95 -17.64
N GLN A 70 2.38 4.68 -16.54
CA GLN A 70 2.03 6.11 -16.47
C GLN A 70 2.93 7.02 -17.31
N THR A 71 4.21 6.66 -17.52
CA THR A 71 5.11 7.42 -18.41
C THR A 71 4.76 7.19 -19.86
N LEU A 72 4.39 5.96 -20.26
CA LEU A 72 3.90 5.66 -21.61
C LEU A 72 2.59 6.40 -21.93
N GLN A 73 1.65 6.51 -20.99
CA GLN A 73 0.39 7.23 -21.17
C GLN A 73 0.51 8.77 -21.24
N LYS A 74 1.65 9.35 -20.85
CA LYS A 74 1.91 10.80 -20.97
C LYS A 74 2.71 11.16 -22.22
N GLY A 75 3.17 10.17 -22.98
CA GLY A 75 3.99 10.34 -24.18
C GLY A 75 3.22 10.38 -25.50
N ASP A 76 1.90 10.09 -25.47
CA ASP A 76 0.95 10.28 -26.59
C ASP A 76 0.13 11.57 -26.38
#